data_AF-A0A9K3D5H5-F1
#
_entry.id   AF-A0A9K3D5H5-F1
#
_cell.length_a   1.000
_cell.length_b   1.000
_cell.length_c   1.000
_cell.angle_alpha   90.00
_cell.angle_beta   90.00
_cell.angle_gamma   90.00
#
_symmetry.space_group_name_H-M   'P 1'
#
loop_
_entity.id
_entity.type
_entity.pdbx_description
1 polymer ?
#
loop_
_entity_poly.entity_id
_entity_poly.type
_entity_poly.pdbx_seq_one_letter_code
_entity_poly.pdbx_strand_id
1 'polypeptide(L)'
;MRYDLAPTLSRGTLVVNDHCQSVTSPSVFGAGDCCVIDSLPYAGTYSRALDTARVAGKNAVFPSVSERDGWGKMPSGPKALFGYQLKMWDTVMMCIGNVKPTDEDMVVSLPLEQGRVMCVFQNHKLIGALLVGKSSLEKQGMDLVQAVRNQMESEGVMGILQ
;
A
#
# COMPACT_ATOMS: atom_id res chain seq x y z
N MET A 1 -3.12 8.43 -22.93
CA MET A 1 -3.45 7.00 -22.91
C MET A 1 -4.85 6.87 -22.31
N ARG A 2 -5.87 6.54 -23.11
CA ARG A 2 -7.20 6.21 -22.58
C ARG A 2 -7.11 4.77 -22.08
N TYR A 3 -7.16 4.57 -20.77
CA TYR A 3 -7.49 3.26 -20.23
C TYR A 3 -8.96 3.02 -20.56
N ASP A 4 -9.24 2.02 -21.38
CA ASP A 4 -10.60 1.59 -21.64
C ASP A 4 -11.26 1.26 -20.29
N LEU A 5 -12.21 2.10 -19.87
CA LEU A 5 -13.03 1.94 -18.65
C LEU A 5 -14.04 0.76 -18.78
N ALA A 6 -14.06 0.08 -19.92
CA ALA A 6 -14.99 -0.99 -20.22
C ALA A 6 -14.78 -2.27 -19.38
N PRO A 7 -13.56 -2.71 -19.03
CA PRO A 7 -13.37 -3.91 -18.20
C PRO A 7 -13.71 -3.67 -16.71
N THR A 8 -13.61 -2.44 -16.20
CA THR A 8 -13.80 -2.11 -14.78
C THR A 8 -15.26 -2.10 -14.33
N LEU A 9 -16.21 -1.76 -15.23
CA LEU A 9 -17.65 -1.84 -14.97
C LEU A 9 -18.19 -3.27 -14.87
N SER A 10 -17.48 -4.26 -15.42
CA SER A 10 -17.95 -5.67 -15.44
C SER A 10 -17.87 -6.40 -14.09
N ARG A 11 -17.23 -5.81 -13.07
CA ARG A 11 -17.03 -6.41 -11.74
C ARG A 11 -17.88 -5.79 -10.61
N GLY A 12 -18.79 -4.88 -10.93
CA GLY A 12 -19.57 -4.17 -9.89
C GLY A 12 -18.71 -3.25 -9.01
N THR A 13 -17.59 -2.76 -9.55
CA THR A 13 -16.61 -1.94 -8.83
C THR A 13 -16.74 -0.48 -9.21
N LEU A 14 -16.84 0.42 -8.23
CA LEU A 14 -16.95 1.86 -8.42
C LEU A 14 -15.57 2.46 -8.73
N VAL A 15 -15.45 3.19 -9.84
CA VAL A 15 -14.20 3.89 -10.17
C VAL A 15 -14.19 5.27 -9.51
N VAL A 16 -13.16 5.54 -8.71
CA VAL A 16 -12.98 6.80 -7.98
C VAL A 16 -11.64 7.45 -8.31
N ASN A 17 -11.59 8.78 -8.19
CA ASN A 17 -10.33 9.52 -8.26
C ASN A 17 -9.59 9.50 -6.91
N ASP A 18 -8.44 10.18 -6.83
CA ASP A 18 -7.65 10.27 -5.59
C ASP A 18 -8.38 10.95 -4.43
N HIS A 19 -9.49 11.66 -4.67
CA HIS A 19 -10.35 12.21 -3.62
C HIS A 19 -11.43 11.23 -3.15
N CYS A 20 -11.34 9.96 -3.59
CA CYS A 20 -12.37 8.94 -3.35
C CYS A 20 -13.75 9.34 -3.90
N GLN A 21 -13.79 10.24 -4.88
CA GLN A 21 -15.01 10.70 -5.54
C GLN A 21 -15.22 9.90 -6.83
N SER A 22 -16.46 9.49 -7.09
CA SER A 22 -16.81 8.79 -8.32
C SER A 22 -16.50 9.65 -9.55
N VAL A 23 -15.83 9.04 -10.53
CA VAL A 23 -15.48 9.70 -11.80
C VAL A 23 -16.71 9.91 -12.70
N THR A 24 -17.80 9.17 -12.46
CA THR A 24 -19.05 9.26 -13.23
C THR A 24 -20.18 9.98 -12.47
N SER A 25 -20.02 10.24 -11.17
CA SER A 25 -21.05 10.86 -10.33
C SER A 25 -20.43 11.73 -9.24
N PRO A 26 -20.27 13.05 -9.46
CA PRO A 26 -19.57 13.95 -8.54
C PRO A 26 -20.15 14.05 -7.12
N SER A 27 -21.40 13.64 -6.90
CA SER A 27 -22.04 13.59 -5.59
C SER A 27 -21.82 12.27 -4.83
N VAL A 28 -21.17 11.29 -5.45
CA VAL A 28 -20.95 9.96 -4.89
C VAL A 28 -19.49 9.81 -4.51
N PHE A 29 -19.25 9.33 -3.28
CA PHE A 29 -17.92 8.95 -2.80
C PHE A 29 -17.88 7.44 -2.55
N GLY A 30 -16.72 6.84 -2.78
CA GLY A 30 -16.49 5.41 -2.66
C GLY A 30 -15.24 5.11 -1.86
N ALA A 31 -15.26 4.03 -1.08
CA ALA A 31 -14.13 3.57 -0.30
C ALA A 31 -14.06 2.05 -0.23
N GLY A 32 -12.87 1.52 0.08
CA GLY A 32 -12.65 0.09 0.31
C GLY A 32 -12.72 -0.77 -0.95
N ASP A 33 -13.03 -2.05 -0.72
CA ASP A 33 -12.94 -3.13 -1.70
C ASP A 33 -13.95 -3.02 -2.85
N CYS A 34 -15.00 -2.22 -2.70
CA CYS A 34 -15.92 -1.95 -3.79
C CYS A 34 -15.39 -0.89 -4.78
N CYS A 35 -14.19 -0.33 -4.54
CA CYS A 35 -13.65 0.78 -5.33
C CYS A 35 -12.32 0.46 -6.02
N VAL A 36 -12.18 0.97 -7.25
CA VAL A 36 -10.90 1.06 -7.97
C VAL A 36 -10.52 2.53 -8.03
N ILE A 37 -9.31 2.84 -7.59
CA ILE A 37 -8.75 4.19 -7.75
C ILE A 37 -8.10 4.22 -9.13
N ASP A 38 -8.52 5.15 -9.99
CA ASP A 38 -8.20 5.18 -11.45
C ASP A 38 -6.69 5.10 -11.78
N SER A 39 -5.84 5.46 -10.82
CA SER A 39 -4.39 5.48 -10.92
C SER A 39 -3.67 4.27 -10.31
N LEU A 40 -4.37 3.35 -9.65
CA LEU A 40 -3.76 2.30 -8.82
C LEU A 40 -4.37 0.92 -9.04
N PRO A 41 -3.54 -0.15 -9.08
CA PRO A 41 -4.05 -1.51 -9.12
C PRO A 41 -4.94 -1.80 -7.91
N TYR A 42 -5.97 -2.62 -8.12
CA TYR A 42 -6.84 -3.09 -7.05
C TYR A 42 -6.05 -3.88 -6.00
N ALA A 43 -6.27 -3.56 -4.72
CA ALA A 43 -5.69 -4.27 -3.58
C ALA A 43 -6.72 -4.24 -2.45
N GLY A 44 -7.39 -5.36 -2.20
CA GLY A 44 -8.38 -5.49 -1.13
C GLY A 44 -7.69 -5.66 0.22
N THR A 45 -7.12 -4.58 0.75
CA THR A 45 -6.43 -4.59 2.05
C THR A 45 -7.20 -3.77 3.08
N TYR A 46 -7.21 -4.28 4.32
CA TYR A 46 -7.81 -3.57 5.46
C TYR A 46 -7.27 -2.14 5.62
N SER A 47 -5.95 -1.96 5.46
CA SER A 47 -5.29 -0.66 5.53
C SER A 47 -5.82 0.31 4.48
N ARG A 48 -5.90 -0.13 3.22
CA ARG A 48 -6.44 0.68 2.12
C ARG A 48 -7.91 1.01 2.35
N ALA A 49 -8.71 0.06 2.81
CA ALA A 49 -10.12 0.31 3.11
C ALA A 49 -10.29 1.37 4.21
N LEU A 50 -9.51 1.27 5.30
CA LEU A 50 -9.53 2.23 6.40
C LEU A 50 -9.14 3.64 5.94
N ASP A 51 -8.05 3.74 5.18
CA ASP A 51 -7.59 5.03 4.71
C ASP A 51 -8.59 5.61 3.70
N THR A 52 -9.16 4.80 2.78
CA THR A 52 -10.07 5.33 1.73
C THR A 52 -11.36 5.82 2.34
N ALA A 53 -11.84 5.13 3.38
CA ALA A 53 -12.98 5.58 4.16
C ALA A 53 -12.72 6.94 4.83
N ARG A 54 -11.50 7.19 5.33
CA ARG A 54 -11.13 8.49 5.92
C ARG A 54 -11.16 9.62 4.89
N VAL A 55 -10.61 9.39 3.70
CA VAL A 55 -10.62 10.40 2.61
C VAL A 55 -12.03 10.66 2.12
N ALA A 56 -12.78 9.59 1.82
CA ALA A 56 -14.16 9.69 1.35
C ALA A 56 -15.04 10.44 2.37
N GLY A 57 -14.96 10.06 3.66
CA GLY A 57 -15.74 10.68 4.72
C GLY A 57 -15.43 12.17 4.90
N LYS A 58 -14.15 12.56 4.87
CA LYS A 58 -13.76 13.98 4.90
C LYS A 58 -14.30 14.72 3.67
N ASN A 59 -14.03 14.22 2.48
CA ASN A 59 -14.38 14.92 1.23
C ASN A 59 -15.88 15.00 0.97
N ALA A 60 -16.67 14.10 1.55
CA ALA A 60 -18.13 14.16 1.53
C ALA A 60 -18.68 15.36 2.32
N VAL A 61 -17.94 15.86 3.31
CA VAL A 61 -18.34 17.00 4.16
C VAL A 61 -17.78 18.33 3.63
N PHE A 62 -16.71 18.32 2.83
CA PHE A 62 -16.10 19.52 2.28
C PHE A 62 -16.76 19.97 0.96
N PRO A 63 -17.31 21.21 0.91
CA PRO A 63 -18.07 21.70 -0.24
C PRO A 63 -17.19 22.12 -1.42
N SER A 64 -15.93 22.53 -1.18
CA SER A 64 -15.02 22.99 -2.23
C SER A 64 -13.89 21.99 -2.52
N VAL A 65 -13.49 21.88 -3.79
CA VAL A 65 -12.41 20.97 -4.23
C VAL A 65 -11.06 21.34 -3.62
N SER A 66 -10.82 22.62 -3.32
CA SER A 66 -9.60 23.12 -2.69
C SER A 66 -9.40 22.65 -1.25
N GLU A 67 -10.47 22.27 -0.56
CA GLU A 67 -10.46 21.78 0.83
C GLU A 67 -10.41 20.25 0.91
N ARG A 68 -10.45 19.55 -0.23
CA ARG A 68 -10.47 18.09 -0.27
C ARG A 68 -9.07 17.51 -0.11
N ASP A 69 -8.99 16.50 0.76
CA ASP A 69 -7.80 15.68 0.90
C ASP A 69 -7.68 14.75 -0.31
N GLY A 70 -6.48 14.67 -0.88
CA GLY A 70 -6.15 13.60 -1.82
C GLY A 70 -5.65 12.38 -1.05
N TRP A 71 -5.86 11.19 -1.61
CA TRP A 71 -5.29 9.93 -1.15
C TRP A 71 -3.80 10.04 -0.88
N GLY A 72 -3.06 10.63 -1.83
CA GLY A 72 -1.62 10.88 -1.72
C GLY A 72 -1.21 12.05 -0.81
N LYS A 73 -2.18 12.83 -0.30
CA LYS A 73 -1.93 13.94 0.65
C LYS A 73 -2.20 13.54 2.11
N MET A 74 -2.89 12.44 2.37
CA MET A 74 -3.04 11.99 3.75
C MET A 74 -1.65 11.64 4.31
N PRO A 75 -1.32 12.09 5.53
CA PRO A 75 -0.11 11.63 6.17
C PRO A 75 -0.21 10.11 6.21
N SER A 76 0.72 9.48 5.51
CA SER A 76 1.00 8.08 5.64
C SER A 76 1.43 7.87 7.10
N GLY A 77 0.49 7.78 8.03
CA GLY A 77 0.71 7.04 9.27
C GLY A 77 1.03 5.60 8.89
N PRO A 78 1.78 4.79 9.68
CA PRO A 78 2.35 3.47 9.36
C PRO A 78 1.48 2.51 8.54
N LYS A 79 0.17 2.77 8.41
CA LYS A 79 -0.87 1.95 7.82
C LYS A 79 -1.08 2.02 6.30
N ALA A 80 -0.91 3.17 5.64
CA ALA A 80 -1.15 3.35 4.20
C ALA A 80 -0.24 2.57 3.21
N LEU A 81 0.72 1.78 3.70
CA LEU A 81 1.66 1.00 2.88
C LEU A 81 1.67 -0.50 3.22
N PHE A 82 0.71 -0.96 4.04
CA PHE A 82 0.57 -2.38 4.30
C PHE A 82 0.07 -3.11 3.06
N GLY A 83 0.99 -3.86 2.46
CA GLY A 83 0.63 -5.15 1.94
C GLY A 83 0.20 -6.08 3.09
N TYR A 84 -0.35 -7.22 2.69
CA TYR A 84 -1.04 -8.15 3.55
C TYR A 84 -0.16 -8.63 4.73
N GLN A 85 -0.71 -8.58 5.95
CA GLN A 85 -0.17 -9.32 7.09
C GLN A 85 -1.02 -10.57 7.30
N LEU A 86 -0.37 -11.72 7.32
CA LEU A 86 -0.97 -13.01 7.67
C LEU A 86 -0.29 -13.52 8.93
N LYS A 87 -1.08 -13.90 9.93
CA LYS A 87 -0.59 -14.53 11.16
C LYS A 87 -1.15 -15.94 11.25
N MET A 88 -0.26 -16.92 11.28
CA MET A 88 -0.60 -18.34 11.43
C MET A 88 0.20 -18.90 12.60
N TRP A 89 -0.47 -19.18 13.71
CA TRP A 89 0.17 -19.53 14.98
C TRP A 89 1.20 -18.48 15.40
N ASP A 90 2.45 -18.90 15.65
CA ASP A 90 3.57 -18.02 15.99
C ASP A 90 4.33 -17.52 14.74
N THR A 91 3.82 -17.75 13.54
CA THR A 91 4.42 -17.24 12.30
C THR A 91 3.67 -16.00 11.81
N VAL A 92 4.43 -14.96 11.49
CA VAL A 92 3.96 -13.78 10.78
C VAL A 92 4.53 -13.76 9.37
N MET A 93 3.68 -13.41 8.40
CA MET A 93 4.07 -13.03 7.06
C MET A 93 3.60 -11.60 6.82
N MET A 94 4.50 -10.72 6.37
CA MET A 94 4.20 -9.33 6.05
C MET A 94 4.67 -9.04 4.64
N CYS A 95 3.71 -8.77 3.76
CA CYS A 95 3.95 -8.20 2.44
C CYS A 95 3.94 -6.67 2.59
N ILE A 96 4.94 -5.96 2.11
CA ILE A 96 5.11 -4.52 2.34
C ILE A 96 5.43 -3.87 1.00
N GLY A 97 4.71 -2.84 0.59
CA GLY A 97 4.94 -2.17 -0.69
C GLY A 97 4.79 -3.07 -1.92
N ASN A 98 5.61 -2.82 -2.96
CA ASN A 98 5.63 -3.60 -4.18
C ASN A 98 6.65 -4.75 -4.09
N VAL A 99 6.14 -5.96 -3.85
CA VAL A 99 6.95 -7.19 -3.73
C VAL A 99 7.00 -8.01 -5.02
N LYS A 100 6.46 -7.51 -6.13
CA LYS A 100 6.48 -8.18 -7.42
C LYS A 100 7.60 -7.56 -8.27
N PRO A 101 8.83 -8.12 -8.23
CA PRO A 101 9.95 -7.57 -8.96
C PRO A 101 9.73 -7.69 -10.48
N THR A 102 10.35 -6.76 -11.20
CA THR A 102 10.58 -6.77 -12.64
C THR A 102 12.05 -7.11 -12.93
N ASP A 103 12.40 -7.29 -14.20
CA ASP A 103 13.77 -7.63 -14.61
C ASP A 103 14.80 -6.53 -14.30
N GLU A 104 14.34 -5.29 -14.07
CA GLU A 104 15.18 -4.13 -13.73
C GLU A 104 15.39 -3.96 -12.22
N ASP A 105 14.64 -4.69 -11.39
CA ASP A 105 14.67 -4.52 -9.94
C ASP A 105 15.76 -5.40 -9.30
N MET A 106 16.43 -4.84 -8.28
CA MET A 106 17.36 -5.59 -7.46
C MET A 106 16.62 -6.29 -6.33
N VAL A 107 16.76 -7.61 -6.23
CA VAL A 107 16.13 -8.42 -5.17
C VAL A 107 17.20 -8.95 -4.22
N VAL A 108 17.03 -8.69 -2.93
CA VAL A 108 17.94 -9.14 -1.88
C VAL A 108 17.18 -10.01 -0.90
N SER A 109 17.59 -11.26 -0.71
CA SER A 109 16.99 -12.18 0.25
C SER A 109 17.98 -12.48 1.36
N LEU A 110 17.59 -12.21 2.61
CA LEU A 110 18.46 -12.31 3.78
C LEU A 110 17.84 -13.23 4.85
N PRO A 111 18.62 -14.18 5.40
CA PRO A 111 18.20 -14.90 6.58
C PRO A 111 18.18 -13.95 7.79
N LEU A 112 17.19 -14.10 8.66
CA LEU A 112 17.12 -13.49 9.97
C LEU A 112 17.18 -14.60 11.03
N GLU A 113 17.54 -14.28 12.27
CA GLU A 113 17.63 -15.28 13.34
C GLU A 113 16.34 -16.11 13.49
N GLN A 114 15.19 -15.46 13.32
CA GLN A 114 13.87 -16.07 13.54
C GLN A 114 13.00 -16.07 12.28
N GLY A 115 13.60 -15.91 11.10
CA GLY A 115 12.86 -15.80 9.85
C GLY A 115 13.71 -15.51 8.62
N ARG A 116 13.09 -14.89 7.63
CA ARG A 116 13.71 -14.46 6.38
C ARG A 116 13.00 -13.22 5.88
N VAL A 117 13.74 -12.35 5.21
CA VAL A 117 13.19 -11.21 4.49
C VAL A 117 13.68 -11.23 3.05
N MET A 118 12.79 -10.86 2.13
CA MET A 118 13.13 -10.50 0.76
C MET A 118 12.83 -9.01 0.59
N CYS A 119 13.80 -8.24 0.13
CA CYS A 119 13.68 -6.82 -0.18
C CYS A 119 13.78 -6.62 -1.69
N VAL A 120 12.94 -5.75 -2.24
CA VAL A 120 12.94 -5.35 -3.64
C VAL A 120 13.32 -3.88 -3.73
N PHE A 121 14.33 -3.59 -4.54
CA PHE A 121 14.87 -2.25 -4.73
C PHE A 121 14.77 -1.85 -6.20
N GLN A 122 14.37 -0.60 -6.42
CA GLN A 122 14.37 0.03 -7.73
C GLN A 122 15.20 1.31 -7.63
N ASN A 123 16.17 1.50 -8.52
CA ASN A 123 17.11 2.63 -8.46
C ASN A 123 17.74 2.80 -7.06
N HIS A 124 18.19 1.69 -6.46
CA HIS A 124 18.77 1.62 -5.11
C HIS A 124 17.83 1.96 -3.93
N LYS A 125 16.55 2.24 -4.20
CA LYS A 125 15.55 2.57 -3.17
C LYS A 125 14.62 1.40 -2.90
N LEU A 126 14.34 1.13 -1.63
CA LEU A 126 13.43 0.07 -1.22
C LEU A 126 12.00 0.39 -1.67
N ILE A 127 11.44 -0.48 -2.52
CA ILE A 127 10.06 -0.36 -3.02
C ILE A 127 9.12 -1.40 -2.42
N GLY A 128 9.66 -2.48 -1.87
CA GLY A 128 8.87 -3.48 -1.15
C GLY A 128 9.70 -4.49 -0.39
N ALA A 129 9.05 -5.19 0.53
CA ALA A 129 9.65 -6.26 1.31
C ALA A 129 8.62 -7.37 1.61
N LEU A 130 9.08 -8.62 1.64
CA LEU A 130 8.33 -9.77 2.13
C LEU A 130 9.08 -10.36 3.33
N LEU A 131 8.51 -10.22 4.51
CA LEU A 131 9.05 -10.77 5.76
C LEU A 131 8.25 -12.01 6.15
N VAL A 132 8.93 -13.11 6.48
CA VAL A 132 8.32 -14.34 7.00
C VAL A 132 9.14 -14.84 8.17
N GLY A 133 8.51 -15.06 9.33
CA GLY A 133 9.20 -15.59 10.50
C GLY A 133 8.36 -15.56 11.77
N LYS A 134 8.99 -15.63 12.94
CA LYS A 134 8.26 -15.61 14.22
C LYS A 134 7.57 -14.28 14.48
N SER A 135 6.54 -14.29 15.33
CA SER A 135 5.75 -13.09 15.68
C SER A 135 6.56 -11.97 16.33
N SER A 136 7.71 -12.29 16.93
CA SER A 136 8.73 -11.34 17.40
C SER A 136 9.26 -10.41 16.31
N LEU A 137 9.22 -10.82 15.04
CA LEU A 137 9.68 -10.00 13.90
C LEU A 137 8.66 -8.93 13.48
N GLU A 138 7.47 -8.89 14.08
CA GLU A 138 6.44 -7.88 13.74
C GLU A 138 6.99 -6.46 13.85
N LYS A 139 7.81 -6.17 14.86
CA LYS A 139 8.44 -4.84 15.01
C LYS A 139 9.37 -4.51 13.83
N GLN A 140 10.27 -5.42 13.45
CA GLN A 140 11.13 -5.23 12.27
C GLN A 140 10.30 -5.06 10.99
N GLY A 141 9.19 -5.79 10.86
CA GLY A 141 8.24 -5.61 9.76
C GLY A 141 7.63 -4.20 9.73
N MET A 142 7.29 -3.62 10.88
CA MET A 142 6.83 -2.22 10.96
C MET A 142 7.92 -1.22 10.58
N ASP A 143 9.17 -1.47 10.96
CA ASP A 143 10.30 -0.61 10.60
C ASP A 143 10.56 -0.65 9.08
N LEU A 144 10.42 -1.82 8.46
CA LEU A 144 10.49 -1.99 7.00
C LEU A 144 9.36 -1.24 6.28
N VAL A 145 8.16 -1.16 6.85
CA VAL A 145 7.07 -0.33 6.29
C VAL A 145 7.51 1.13 6.23
N GLN A 146 8.15 1.63 7.29
CA GLN A 146 8.68 2.99 7.32
C GLN A 146 9.85 3.18 6.35
N ALA A 147 10.70 2.17 6.17
CA ALA A 147 11.77 2.19 5.18
C ALA A 147 11.24 2.30 3.74
N VAL A 148 10.21 1.50 3.37
CA VAL A 148 9.57 1.58 2.05
C VAL A 148 8.95 2.96 1.81
N ARG A 149 8.30 3.54 2.82
CA ARG A 149 7.71 4.89 2.74
C ARG A 149 8.72 5.96 2.45
N ASN A 150 9.84 5.89 3.14
CA ASN A 150 10.92 6.85 3.02
C ASN A 150 11.79 6.58 1.79
N GLN A 151 11.46 5.54 1.00
CA GLN A 151 12.26 5.06 -0.12
C GLN A 151 13.73 4.87 0.28
N MET A 152 13.93 4.23 1.43
CA MET A 152 15.24 4.09 2.06
C MET A 152 16.20 3.32 1.17
N GLU A 153 17.46 3.74 1.15
CA GLU A 153 18.52 3.06 0.41
C GLU A 153 18.97 1.78 1.11
N SER A 154 19.65 0.90 0.37
CA SER A 154 20.03 -0.44 0.84
C SER A 154 20.82 -0.45 2.14
N GLU A 155 21.74 0.50 2.35
CA GLU A 155 22.54 0.56 3.58
C GLU A 155 21.68 0.82 4.83
N GLY A 156 20.72 1.73 4.73
CA GLY A 156 19.79 2.01 5.82
C GLY A 156 18.88 0.82 6.13
N VAL A 157 18.47 0.07 5.09
CA VAL A 157 17.66 -1.14 5.25
C VAL A 157 18.45 -2.24 5.98
N MET A 158 19.75 -2.40 5.68
CA MET A 158 20.57 -3.40 6.38
C MET A 158 20.68 -3.13 7.87
N GLY A 159 20.68 -1.87 8.30
CA GLY A 159 20.67 -1.51 9.72
C GLY A 159 19.38 -1.90 10.47
N ILE A 160 18.27 -2.09 9.76
CA ILE A 160 16.99 -2.58 10.34
C ILE A 160 17.02 -4.11 10.50
N LEU A 161 17.77 -4.79 9.63
CA LEU A 161 17.76 -6.25 9.47
C LEU A 161 18.87 -6.96 10.28
N GLN A 162 19.77 -6.20 10.92
CA GLN A 162 20.78 -6.68 11.87
C GLN A 162 20.23 -6.71 13.30
#